data_AF-A0A1S4AZK4-F1
#
_entry.id   AF-A0A1S4AZK4-F1
#
_cell.length_a   1.000
_cell.length_b   1.000
_cell.length_c   1.000
_cell.angle_alpha   90.00
_cell.angle_beta   90.00
_cell.angle_gamma   90.00
#
_symmetry.space_group_name_H-M   'P 1'
#
loop_
_entity.id
_entity.type
_entity.pdbx_description
1 polymer ?
#
loop_
_entity_poly.entity_id
_entity_poly.type
_entity_poly.pdbx_seq_one_letter_code
_entity_poly.pdbx_strand_id
1 'polypeptide(L)'
;MALLYCVVILLFSACEAKLQLPQGVNIKAVFAFGDSIVDQGNNNNLTTRAKCNFLPYGKDFMGGKPTGRFSNAKTPPDMIVEELGIKELMPAYFDPNLKVEDLKTGVSFASGASGYDLLTAITATAIPLSAQLLLFQQYKLKLEGLIGEEEANYIVKNSIFLVVTGSDDLVNTYFTLKIPRKWQYNIDSYTNLMVNGASNFVQVLRK
;
A
#
# COMPACT_ATOMS: atom_id res chain seq x y z
N MET A 1 -59.70 -12.63 -21.36
CA MET A 1 -58.73 -11.89 -20.50
C MET A 1 -57.37 -12.53 -20.70
N ALA A 2 -56.57 -12.00 -21.64
CA ALA A 2 -55.20 -12.46 -21.87
C ALA A 2 -54.27 -11.45 -21.20
N LEU A 3 -53.60 -11.85 -20.12
CA LEU A 3 -52.59 -11.03 -19.46
C LEU A 3 -51.30 -11.11 -20.30
N LEU A 4 -50.96 -9.99 -20.95
CA LEU A 4 -49.71 -9.82 -21.68
C LEU A 4 -48.60 -9.55 -20.64
N TYR A 5 -47.74 -10.53 -20.39
CA TYR A 5 -46.53 -10.34 -19.59
C TYR A 5 -45.49 -9.59 -20.42
N CYS A 6 -45.35 -8.27 -20.19
CA CYS A 6 -44.20 -7.51 -20.68
C CYS A 6 -42.95 -7.90 -19.89
N VAL A 7 -42.08 -8.69 -20.49
CA VAL A 7 -40.73 -8.94 -19.99
C VAL A 7 -39.88 -7.72 -20.33
N VAL A 8 -39.57 -6.89 -19.33
CA VAL A 8 -38.63 -5.77 -19.48
C VAL A 8 -37.22 -6.35 -19.36
N ILE A 9 -36.53 -6.50 -20.49
CA ILE A 9 -35.11 -6.86 -20.51
C ILE A 9 -34.31 -5.59 -20.19
N LEU A 10 -33.86 -5.47 -18.94
CA LEU A 10 -32.88 -4.47 -18.54
C LEU A 10 -31.52 -4.86 -19.13
N LEU A 11 -31.20 -4.30 -20.30
CA LEU A 11 -29.84 -4.34 -20.85
C LEU A 11 -28.96 -3.43 -19.97
N PHE A 12 -28.36 -3.99 -18.92
CA PHE A 12 -27.26 -3.36 -18.23
C PHE A 12 -26.06 -3.36 -19.19
N SER A 13 -25.93 -2.29 -19.98
CA SER A 13 -24.67 -2.00 -20.65
C SER A 13 -23.69 -1.63 -19.53
N ALA A 14 -22.90 -2.60 -19.08
CA ALA A 14 -21.78 -2.32 -18.19
C ALA A 14 -20.83 -1.40 -18.97
N CYS A 15 -20.92 -0.10 -18.71
CA CYS A 15 -19.91 0.84 -19.16
C CYS A 15 -18.68 0.56 -18.31
N GLU A 16 -17.79 -0.31 -18.80
CA GLU A 16 -16.45 -0.43 -18.23
C GLU A 16 -15.77 0.91 -18.46
N ALA A 17 -15.65 1.71 -17.40
CA ALA A 17 -14.86 2.92 -17.41
C ALA A 17 -13.39 2.52 -17.45
N LYS A 18 -12.87 2.22 -18.65
CA LYS A 18 -11.46 1.88 -18.83
C LYS A 18 -10.62 3.13 -18.62
N LEU A 19 -9.69 3.08 -17.67
CA LEU A 19 -8.67 4.11 -17.52
C LEU A 19 -7.89 4.25 -18.84
N GLN A 20 -7.97 5.43 -19.45
CA GLN A 20 -7.12 5.80 -20.58
C GLN A 20 -6.08 6.79 -20.10
N LEU A 21 -4.82 6.36 -20.09
CA LEU A 21 -3.70 7.25 -19.80
C LEU A 21 -3.49 8.23 -20.96
N PRO A 22 -3.07 9.48 -20.68
CA PRO A 22 -2.71 10.43 -21.73
C PRO A 22 -1.63 9.86 -22.66
N GLN A 23 -1.65 10.27 -23.92
CA GLN A 23 -0.65 9.84 -24.90
C GLN A 23 0.78 10.17 -24.42
N GLY A 24 1.66 9.17 -24.44
CA GLY A 24 3.04 9.29 -23.98
C GLY A 24 3.27 9.03 -22.49
N VAL A 25 2.21 8.86 -21.69
CA VAL A 25 2.33 8.41 -20.30
C VAL A 25 2.44 6.89 -20.27
N ASN A 26 3.54 6.39 -19.72
CA ASN A 26 3.79 4.96 -19.57
C ASN A 26 4.16 4.67 -18.12
N ILE A 27 3.27 4.05 -17.36
CA ILE A 27 3.51 3.71 -15.95
C ILE A 27 4.02 2.28 -15.90
N LYS A 28 5.26 2.12 -15.43
CA LYS A 28 5.97 0.83 -15.38
C LYS A 28 5.78 0.09 -14.07
N ALA A 29 5.68 0.82 -12.98
CA ALA A 29 5.59 0.24 -11.65
C ALA A 29 4.75 1.08 -10.71
N VAL A 30 4.26 0.44 -9.65
CA VAL A 30 3.65 1.12 -8.51
C VAL A 30 4.33 0.66 -7.24
N PHE A 31 4.78 1.61 -6.42
CA PHE A 31 5.38 1.34 -5.12
C PHE A 31 4.48 1.87 -4.01
N ALA A 32 4.18 1.05 -3.01
CA ALA A 32 3.35 1.46 -1.89
C ALA A 32 4.14 1.55 -0.58
N PHE A 33 3.85 2.59 0.20
CA PHE A 33 4.45 2.89 1.50
C PHE A 33 3.35 3.33 2.45
N GLY A 34 3.53 3.04 3.73
CA GLY A 34 2.63 3.49 4.77
C GLY A 34 2.14 2.40 5.69
N ASP A 35 0.83 2.42 5.94
CA ASP A 35 0.17 1.64 6.98
C ASP A 35 -0.67 0.47 6.44
N SER A 36 -1.58 -0.03 7.29
CA SER A 36 -2.46 -1.18 7.03
C SER A 36 -3.28 -1.07 5.75
N ILE A 37 -3.60 0.15 5.29
CA ILE A 37 -4.41 0.38 4.09
C ILE A 37 -3.69 -0.15 2.84
N VAL A 38 -2.37 -0.11 2.84
CA VAL A 38 -1.54 -0.47 1.69
C VAL A 38 -0.52 -1.58 1.99
N ASP A 39 -0.61 -2.21 3.17
CA ASP A 39 0.15 -3.40 3.54
C ASP A 39 -0.41 -4.65 2.83
N GLN A 40 0.44 -5.32 2.06
CA GLN A 40 0.10 -6.51 1.30
C GLN A 40 0.51 -7.83 1.97
N GLY A 41 0.94 -7.77 3.24
CA GLY A 41 1.40 -8.91 4.03
C GLY A 41 2.85 -8.80 4.52
N ASN A 42 3.46 -7.62 4.51
CA ASN A 42 4.82 -7.44 5.07
C ASN A 42 4.84 -7.75 6.57
N ASN A 43 3.72 -7.55 7.28
CA ASN A 43 3.61 -7.84 8.71
C ASN A 43 3.46 -9.33 9.05
N ASN A 44 3.30 -10.22 8.06
CA ASN A 44 3.04 -11.63 8.28
C ASN A 44 4.12 -12.30 9.15
N ASN A 45 5.39 -11.98 8.87
CA ASN A 45 6.56 -12.56 9.52
C ASN A 45 7.12 -11.73 10.69
N LEU A 46 6.50 -10.61 11.02
CA LEU A 46 6.91 -9.77 12.15
C LEU A 46 6.32 -10.26 13.46
N THR A 47 7.03 -10.09 14.58
CA THR A 47 6.47 -10.33 15.93
C THR A 47 5.60 -9.15 16.35
N THR A 48 4.47 -8.96 15.66
CA THR A 48 3.50 -7.88 15.87
C THR A 48 2.07 -8.41 15.99
N ARG A 49 1.18 -7.65 16.63
CA ARG A 49 -0.28 -7.89 16.58
C ARG A 49 -0.94 -7.26 15.37
N ALA A 50 -0.29 -6.29 14.71
CA ALA A 50 -0.81 -5.62 13.53
C ALA A 50 -0.57 -6.49 12.29
N LYS A 51 -1.24 -7.65 12.20
CA LYS A 51 -1.17 -8.52 11.01
C LYS A 51 -2.56 -9.10 10.73
N CYS A 52 -2.81 -9.46 9.48
CA CYS A 52 -4.10 -9.98 9.03
C CYS A 52 -3.97 -11.30 8.25
N ASN A 53 -3.04 -12.16 8.66
CA ASN A 53 -2.81 -13.50 8.08
C ASN A 53 -3.59 -14.60 8.81
N PHE A 54 -4.78 -14.27 9.32
CA PHE A 54 -5.69 -15.20 10.00
C PHE A 54 -7.16 -14.84 9.67
N LEU A 55 -8.09 -15.77 9.91
CA LEU A 55 -9.52 -15.53 9.67
C LEU A 55 -10.08 -14.46 10.62
N PRO A 56 -11.00 -13.57 10.18
CA PRO A 56 -11.77 -13.66 8.94
C PRO A 56 -11.16 -12.94 7.73
N TYR A 57 -9.94 -12.41 7.83
CA TYR A 57 -9.32 -11.68 6.73
C TYR A 57 -9.14 -12.55 5.48
N GLY A 58 -9.36 -11.95 4.31
CA GLY A 58 -9.35 -12.64 3.03
C GLY A 58 -10.53 -13.59 2.80
N LYS A 59 -11.59 -13.57 3.62
CA LYS A 59 -12.75 -14.48 3.45
C LYS A 59 -13.34 -14.44 2.05
N ASP A 60 -13.44 -13.26 1.44
CA ASP A 60 -14.04 -13.06 0.12
C ASP A 60 -12.96 -12.89 -0.98
N PHE A 61 -11.71 -13.30 -0.69
CA PHE A 61 -10.55 -13.06 -1.54
C PHE A 61 -9.65 -14.29 -1.67
N MET A 62 -9.11 -14.56 -2.86
CA MET A 62 -8.15 -15.65 -3.09
C MET A 62 -8.62 -17.02 -2.55
N GLY A 63 -9.91 -17.33 -2.73
CA GLY A 63 -10.51 -18.58 -2.24
C GLY A 63 -10.67 -18.65 -0.72
N GLY A 64 -10.74 -17.52 -0.02
CA GLY A 64 -10.92 -17.46 1.43
C GLY A 64 -9.60 -17.51 2.21
N LYS A 65 -8.45 -17.30 1.56
CA LYS A 65 -7.12 -17.41 2.18
C LYS A 65 -6.70 -16.07 2.80
N PRO A 66 -6.35 -16.03 4.10
CA PRO A 66 -5.75 -14.83 4.70
C PRO A 66 -4.37 -14.56 4.10
N THR A 67 -4.22 -13.44 3.40
CA THR A 67 -2.97 -13.06 2.72
C THR A 67 -2.09 -12.13 3.54
N GLY A 68 -2.63 -11.52 4.60
CA GLY A 68 -1.98 -10.43 5.34
C GLY A 68 -2.53 -9.05 4.99
N ARG A 69 -3.34 -8.93 3.94
CA ARG A 69 -4.13 -7.72 3.65
C ARG A 69 -5.13 -7.47 4.77
N PHE A 70 -5.26 -6.21 5.17
CA PHE A 70 -6.23 -5.75 6.19
C PHE A 70 -7.64 -5.62 5.60
N SER A 71 -8.07 -6.59 4.81
CA SER A 71 -9.33 -6.58 4.07
C SER A 71 -9.81 -8.02 3.78
N ASN A 72 -11.09 -8.14 3.43
CA ASN A 72 -11.66 -9.37 2.87
C ASN A 72 -11.59 -9.40 1.34
N ALA A 73 -11.06 -8.35 0.70
CA ALA A 73 -10.99 -8.16 -0.74
C ALA A 73 -9.66 -7.50 -1.14
N LYS A 74 -9.55 -7.12 -2.42
CA LYS A 74 -8.46 -6.27 -2.94
C LYS A 74 -8.31 -5.01 -2.10
N THR A 75 -7.07 -4.60 -1.85
CA THR A 75 -6.72 -3.33 -1.19
C THR A 75 -6.50 -2.24 -2.25
N PRO A 76 -6.45 -0.94 -1.89
CA PRO A 76 -6.21 0.14 -2.85
C PRO A 76 -5.01 -0.08 -3.78
N PRO A 77 -3.84 -0.58 -3.33
CA PRO A 77 -2.74 -0.82 -4.26
C PRO A 77 -3.03 -1.94 -5.27
N ASP A 78 -3.82 -2.95 -4.92
CA ASP A 78 -4.24 -4.00 -5.87
C ASP A 78 -5.14 -3.41 -6.96
N MET A 79 -6.14 -2.61 -6.55
CA MET A 79 -7.05 -1.97 -7.50
C MET A 79 -6.31 -1.04 -8.46
N ILE A 80 -5.31 -0.31 -7.96
CA ILE A 80 -4.52 0.62 -8.78
C ILE A 80 -3.66 -0.12 -9.81
N VAL A 81 -2.95 -1.18 -9.41
CA VAL A 81 -2.11 -1.92 -10.36
C VAL A 81 -2.93 -2.69 -11.39
N GLU A 82 -4.13 -3.15 -11.02
CA GLU A 82 -5.08 -3.81 -11.91
C GLU A 82 -5.63 -2.81 -12.94
N GLU A 83 -6.11 -1.65 -12.49
CA GLU A 83 -6.68 -0.62 -13.38
C GLU A 83 -5.62 -0.05 -14.33
N LEU A 84 -4.36 -0.01 -13.92
CA LEU A 84 -3.23 0.37 -14.77
C LEU A 84 -2.79 -0.75 -15.75
N GLY A 85 -3.36 -1.95 -15.66
CA GLY A 85 -2.99 -3.10 -16.47
C GLY A 85 -1.57 -3.62 -16.20
N ILE A 86 -1.00 -3.34 -15.02
CA ILE A 86 0.38 -3.71 -14.65
C ILE A 86 0.42 -5.15 -14.14
N LYS A 87 -0.49 -5.49 -13.23
CA LYS A 87 -0.64 -6.82 -12.62
C LYS A 87 -1.98 -6.91 -11.91
N GLU A 88 -2.47 -8.12 -11.66
CA GLU A 88 -3.76 -8.32 -10.97
C GLU A 88 -3.69 -7.91 -9.49
N LEU A 89 -2.56 -8.20 -8.82
CA LEU A 89 -2.36 -8.02 -7.38
C LEU A 89 -0.97 -7.50 -7.09
N MET A 90 -0.86 -6.58 -6.13
CA MET A 90 0.43 -6.07 -5.67
C MET A 90 1.02 -6.99 -4.60
N PRO A 91 2.26 -7.48 -4.77
CA PRO A 91 2.90 -8.30 -3.75
C PRO A 91 3.55 -7.43 -2.65
N ALA A 92 3.71 -8.03 -1.48
CA ALA A 92 4.52 -7.49 -0.39
C ALA A 92 6.02 -7.69 -0.71
N TYR A 93 6.87 -6.74 -0.33
CA TYR A 93 8.32 -6.87 -0.53
C TYR A 93 8.92 -8.08 0.21
N PHE A 94 8.33 -8.46 1.35
CA PHE A 94 8.73 -9.65 2.11
C PHE A 94 7.97 -10.93 1.75
N ASP A 95 7.26 -10.99 0.62
CA ASP A 95 6.70 -12.25 0.14
C ASP A 95 7.85 -13.24 -0.19
N PRO A 96 7.92 -14.43 0.44
CA PRO A 96 8.96 -15.41 0.15
C PRO A 96 8.91 -15.95 -1.28
N ASN A 97 7.80 -15.75 -2.00
CA ASN A 97 7.62 -16.20 -3.39
C ASN A 97 7.81 -15.07 -4.42
N LEU A 98 8.31 -13.90 -3.98
CA LEU A 98 8.48 -12.73 -4.85
C LEU A 98 9.43 -13.02 -6.01
N LYS A 99 8.96 -12.81 -7.25
CA LYS A 99 9.72 -13.05 -8.48
C LYS A 99 10.37 -11.77 -9.00
N VAL A 100 11.34 -11.91 -9.91
CA VAL A 100 11.97 -10.77 -10.58
C VAL A 100 10.94 -9.93 -11.36
N GLU A 101 9.96 -10.57 -11.99
CA GLU A 101 8.90 -9.87 -12.73
C GLU A 101 8.00 -9.03 -11.81
N ASP A 102 7.82 -9.46 -10.56
CA ASP A 102 7.10 -8.67 -9.55
C ASP A 102 7.88 -7.40 -9.20
N LEU A 103 9.21 -7.52 -9.08
CA LEU A 103 10.08 -6.38 -8.81
C LEU A 103 10.00 -5.36 -9.94
N LYS A 104 10.13 -5.77 -11.21
CA LYS A 104 10.06 -4.86 -12.37
C LYS A 104 8.78 -4.01 -12.44
N THR A 105 7.72 -4.46 -11.80
CA THR A 105 6.38 -3.84 -11.84
C THR A 105 5.96 -3.24 -10.49
N GLY A 106 6.85 -3.25 -9.50
CA GLY A 106 6.66 -2.62 -8.20
C GLY A 106 5.94 -3.48 -7.14
N VAL A 107 6.14 -3.09 -5.88
CA VAL A 107 5.78 -3.85 -4.67
C VAL A 107 5.32 -2.90 -3.55
N SER A 108 4.70 -3.45 -2.51
CA SER A 108 4.43 -2.72 -1.27
C SER A 108 5.54 -2.92 -0.24
N PHE A 109 6.04 -1.81 0.32
CA PHE A 109 6.93 -1.74 1.49
C PHE A 109 6.18 -1.39 2.77
N ALA A 110 4.87 -1.16 2.67
CA ALA A 110 4.04 -0.72 3.78
C ALA A 110 3.94 -1.76 4.89
N SER A 111 3.63 -1.30 6.09
CA SER A 111 3.50 -2.13 7.28
C SER A 111 2.32 -1.64 8.09
N GLY A 112 1.38 -2.52 8.41
CA GLY A 112 0.29 -2.23 9.32
C GLY A 112 0.77 -1.56 10.61
N ALA A 113 0.00 -0.57 11.09
CA ALA A 113 0.31 0.23 12.29
C ALA A 113 1.58 1.10 12.20
N SER A 114 1.99 1.50 10.99
CA SER A 114 3.06 2.48 10.78
C SER A 114 2.52 3.91 10.68
N GLY A 115 3.34 4.89 11.04
CA GLY A 115 2.98 6.31 11.06
C GLY A 115 4.18 7.23 10.82
N TYR A 116 3.93 8.54 10.71
CA TYR A 116 4.95 9.58 10.65
C TYR A 116 5.63 9.78 12.00
N ASP A 117 4.93 9.61 13.11
CA ASP A 117 5.55 9.55 14.43
C ASP A 117 6.20 8.18 14.61
N LEU A 118 7.53 8.17 14.80
CA LEU A 118 8.28 6.94 15.01
C LEU A 118 7.71 6.10 16.17
N LEU A 119 7.13 6.75 17.18
CA LEU A 119 6.52 6.07 18.33
C LEU A 119 5.35 5.17 17.92
N THR A 120 4.61 5.54 16.87
CA THR A 120 3.50 4.75 16.32
C THR A 120 3.98 3.37 15.90
N ALA A 121 4.99 3.33 15.04
CA ALA A 121 5.54 2.07 14.54
C ALA A 121 6.23 1.26 15.66
N ILE A 122 6.98 1.92 16.56
CA ILE A 122 7.65 1.26 17.68
C ILE A 122 6.64 0.53 18.56
N THR A 123 5.55 1.20 18.94
CA THR A 123 4.57 0.62 19.88
C THR A 123 3.87 -0.60 19.29
N ALA A 124 3.68 -0.61 17.96
CA ALA A 124 3.07 -1.72 17.25
C ALA A 124 4.08 -2.79 16.79
N THR A 125 5.39 -2.60 16.98
CA THR A 125 6.42 -3.46 16.36
C THR A 125 6.23 -3.55 14.83
N ALA A 126 5.87 -2.43 14.22
CA ALA A 126 5.69 -2.25 12.79
C ALA A 126 7.00 -1.77 12.13
N ILE A 127 7.09 -1.86 10.81
CA ILE A 127 8.20 -1.31 10.04
C ILE A 127 8.01 0.21 9.93
N PRO A 128 8.87 1.04 10.55
CA PRO A 128 8.71 2.49 10.48
C PRO A 128 8.95 3.02 9.07
N LEU A 129 8.33 4.15 8.70
CA LEU A 129 8.45 4.75 7.37
C LEU A 129 9.91 4.97 6.91
N SER A 130 10.82 5.31 7.84
CA SER A 130 12.25 5.42 7.55
C SER A 130 12.85 4.08 7.09
N ALA A 131 12.47 2.97 7.72
CA ALA A 131 12.88 1.64 7.31
C ALA A 131 12.21 1.23 5.98
N GLN A 132 10.96 1.64 5.72
CA GLN A 132 10.32 1.41 4.42
C GLN A 132 11.09 2.09 3.28
N LEU A 133 11.59 3.32 3.49
CA LEU A 133 12.48 4.01 2.54
C LEU A 133 13.82 3.28 2.36
N LEU A 134 14.41 2.74 3.44
CA LEU A 134 15.63 1.94 3.35
C LEU A 134 15.40 0.64 2.55
N LEU A 135 14.26 -0.03 2.75
CA LEU A 135 13.87 -1.20 1.95
C LEU A 135 13.72 -0.84 0.48
N PHE A 136 13.17 0.34 0.17
CA PHE A 136 13.10 0.82 -1.21
C PHE A 136 14.49 1.09 -1.83
N GLN A 137 15.43 1.64 -1.05
CA GLN A 137 16.82 1.79 -1.51
C GLN A 137 17.48 0.44 -1.78
N GLN A 138 17.29 -0.55 -0.90
CA GLN A 138 17.77 -1.91 -1.11
C GLN A 138 17.11 -2.57 -2.34
N TYR A 139 15.82 -2.31 -2.54
CA TYR A 139 15.09 -2.72 -3.73
C TYR A 139 15.70 -2.13 -5.01
N LYS A 140 16.05 -0.83 -5.05
CA LYS A 140 16.68 -0.20 -6.21
C LYS A 140 17.99 -0.93 -6.59
N LEU A 141 18.88 -1.11 -5.62
CA LEU A 141 20.15 -1.83 -5.84
C LEU A 141 19.93 -3.29 -6.29
N LYS A 142 18.94 -3.97 -5.69
CA LYS A 142 18.56 -5.34 -6.08
C LYS A 142 18.05 -5.38 -7.52
N LEU A 143 17.21 -4.43 -7.93
CA LEU A 143 16.67 -4.36 -9.28
C LEU A 143 17.79 -4.07 -10.28
N GLU A 144 18.65 -3.08 -10.01
CA GLU A 144 19.83 -2.76 -10.83
C GLU A 144 20.73 -3.99 -11.04
N GLY A 145 20.99 -4.77 -10.00
CA GLY A 145 21.77 -6.01 -10.11
C GLY A 145 21.10 -7.11 -10.94
N LEU A 146 19.78 -7.07 -11.11
CA LEU A 146 19.01 -8.09 -11.85
C LEU A 146 18.80 -7.74 -13.33
N ILE A 147 18.61 -6.44 -13.63
CA ILE A 147 18.21 -5.99 -14.98
C ILE A 147 19.11 -4.88 -15.55
N GLY A 148 20.15 -4.47 -14.82
CA GLY A 148 21.02 -3.36 -15.19
C GLY A 148 20.48 -2.00 -14.72
N GLU A 149 21.42 -1.06 -14.57
CA GLU A 149 21.16 0.28 -14.03
C GLU A 149 20.19 1.10 -14.90
N GLU A 150 20.37 1.06 -16.22
CA GLU A 150 19.56 1.85 -17.16
C GLU A 150 18.07 1.44 -17.10
N GLU A 151 17.78 0.14 -17.16
CA GLU A 151 16.41 -0.37 -17.12
C GLU A 151 15.78 -0.15 -15.74
N ALA A 152 16.53 -0.38 -14.66
CA ALA A 152 16.06 -0.14 -13.29
C ALA A 152 15.69 1.33 -13.06
N ASN A 153 16.55 2.26 -13.50
CA ASN A 153 16.28 3.70 -13.42
C ASN A 153 15.09 4.11 -14.27
N TYR A 154 14.93 3.51 -15.45
CA TYR A 154 13.77 3.75 -16.30
C TYR A 154 12.47 3.32 -15.63
N ILE A 155 12.44 2.15 -14.98
CA ILE A 155 11.26 1.68 -14.22
C ILE A 155 10.93 2.62 -13.07
N VAL A 156 11.93 2.96 -12.24
CA VAL A 156 11.72 3.83 -11.06
C VAL A 156 11.26 5.23 -11.47
N LYS A 157 11.84 5.81 -12.53
CA LYS A 157 11.46 7.13 -13.04
C LYS A 157 10.03 7.19 -13.58
N ASN A 158 9.54 6.07 -14.12
CA ASN A 158 8.21 5.97 -14.73
C ASN A 158 7.23 5.21 -13.82
N SER A 159 7.25 5.49 -12.53
CA SER A 159 6.42 4.80 -11.53
C SER A 159 5.49 5.73 -10.76
N ILE A 160 4.46 5.14 -10.15
CA ILE A 160 3.61 5.81 -9.16
C ILE A 160 4.07 5.40 -7.75
N PHE A 161 4.10 6.38 -6.85
CA PHE A 161 4.38 6.17 -5.43
C PHE A 161 3.12 6.44 -4.62
N LEU A 162 2.58 5.40 -3.99
CA LEU A 162 1.45 5.50 -3.06
C LEU A 162 2.01 5.62 -1.64
N VAL A 163 1.67 6.71 -0.96
CA VAL A 163 2.07 6.93 0.44
C VAL A 163 0.80 7.15 1.25
N VAL A 164 0.43 6.16 2.07
CA VAL A 164 -0.84 6.16 2.83
C VAL A 164 -0.55 5.88 4.29
N THR A 165 -0.50 6.93 5.10
CA THR A 165 -0.13 6.84 6.52
C THR A 165 -0.59 8.06 7.30
N GLY A 166 -0.51 8.01 8.63
CA GLY A 166 -0.90 9.09 9.54
C GLY A 166 -2.21 8.84 10.29
N SER A 167 -3.02 7.89 9.83
CA SER A 167 -4.25 7.49 10.53
C SER A 167 -3.93 6.91 11.92
N ASP A 168 -2.93 6.02 11.98
CA ASP A 168 -2.44 5.39 13.20
C ASP A 168 -1.76 6.38 14.15
N ASP A 169 -1.12 7.45 13.64
CA ASP A 169 -0.54 8.51 14.48
C ASP A 169 -1.62 9.19 15.32
N LEU A 170 -2.77 9.49 14.73
CA LEU A 170 -3.88 10.09 15.45
C LEU A 170 -4.57 9.07 16.37
N VAL A 171 -5.04 7.96 15.79
CA VAL A 171 -5.91 7.02 16.49
C VAL A 171 -5.14 6.29 17.60
N ASN A 172 -3.97 5.74 17.29
CA ASN A 172 -3.24 4.91 18.25
C ASN A 172 -2.33 5.76 19.13
N THR A 173 -1.56 6.68 18.52
CA THR A 173 -0.45 7.36 19.21
C THR A 173 -0.88 8.63 19.93
N TYR A 174 -1.68 9.48 19.29
CA TYR A 174 -2.12 10.75 19.86
C TYR A 174 -3.19 10.57 20.92
N PHE A 175 -4.24 9.80 20.62
CA PHE A 175 -5.40 9.68 21.51
C PHE A 175 -5.34 8.51 22.50
N THR A 176 -4.74 7.38 22.11
CA THR A 176 -5.03 6.07 22.76
C THR A 176 -3.88 5.46 23.56
N LEU A 177 -2.61 5.84 23.33
CA LEU A 177 -1.48 5.32 24.11
C LEU A 177 -1.67 5.53 25.62
N LYS A 178 -1.04 4.65 26.43
CA LYS A 178 -1.01 4.77 27.89
C LYS A 178 -0.43 6.11 28.37
N ILE A 179 0.59 6.61 27.67
CA ILE A 179 1.10 7.98 27.78
C ILE A 179 0.89 8.61 26.39
N PRO A 180 -0.28 9.21 26.13
CA PRO A 180 -0.63 9.67 24.81
C PRO A 180 0.11 10.96 24.43
N ARG A 181 0.41 11.12 23.13
CA ARG A 181 1.08 12.33 22.62
C ARG A 181 0.28 13.60 22.89
N LYS A 182 -1.03 13.51 23.13
CA LYS A 182 -1.88 14.66 23.54
C LYS A 182 -1.44 15.35 24.84
N TRP A 183 -0.59 14.71 25.66
CA TRP A 183 0.00 15.35 26.85
C TRP A 183 1.28 16.14 26.56
N GLN A 184 1.89 15.91 25.39
CA GLN A 184 3.12 16.57 24.93
C GLN A 184 2.85 17.60 23.82
N TYR A 185 1.82 17.35 23.02
CA TYR A 185 1.44 18.15 21.86
C TYR A 185 -0.04 18.51 21.93
N ASN A 186 -0.39 19.76 21.59
CA ASN A 186 -1.75 20.05 21.14
C ASN A 186 -1.95 19.48 19.72
N ILE A 187 -3.19 19.48 19.23
CA ILE A 187 -3.48 18.83 17.95
C ILE A 187 -2.76 19.52 16.80
N ASP A 188 -2.71 20.85 16.79
CA ASP A 188 -2.06 21.64 15.72
C ASP A 188 -0.56 21.32 15.62
N SER A 189 0.15 21.27 16.76
CA SER A 189 1.59 20.97 16.77
C SER A 189 1.89 19.52 16.42
N TYR A 190 0.98 18.59 16.76
CA TYR A 190 1.10 17.19 16.35
C TYR A 190 0.85 17.02 14.84
N THR A 191 -0.16 17.67 14.29
CA THR A 191 -0.41 17.64 12.84
C THR A 191 0.73 18.32 12.06
N ASN A 192 1.35 19.36 12.61
CA ASN A 192 2.55 19.96 12.02
C ASN A 192 3.73 18.97 12.00
N LEU A 193 3.91 18.15 13.05
CA LEU A 193 4.89 17.07 13.05
C LEU A 193 4.62 16.06 11.93
N MET A 194 3.35 15.67 11.74
CA MET A 194 2.96 14.75 10.67
C MET A 194 3.20 15.34 9.28
N VAL A 195 2.84 16.61 9.04
CA VAL A 195 3.09 17.32 7.76
C VAL A 195 4.59 17.42 7.47
N ASN A 196 5.41 17.71 8.48
CA ASN A 196 6.86 17.71 8.34
C ASN A 196 7.39 16.30 8.00
N GLY A 197 6.85 15.27 8.64
CA GLY A 197 7.14 13.87 8.33
C GLY A 197 6.81 13.52 6.88
N ALA A 198 5.63 13.91 6.40
CA ALA A 198 5.20 13.70 5.01
C ALA A 198 6.11 14.42 4.01
N SER A 199 6.43 15.69 4.27
CA SER A 199 7.34 16.48 3.44
C SER A 199 8.73 15.84 3.37
N ASN A 200 9.30 15.46 4.51
CA ASN A 200 10.61 14.81 4.57
C ASN A 200 10.60 13.45 3.84
N PHE A 201 9.55 12.66 4.02
CA PHE A 201 9.39 11.37 3.34
C PHE A 201 9.47 11.54 1.81
N VAL A 202 8.71 12.48 1.25
CA VAL A 202 8.71 12.76 -0.19
C VAL A 202 10.07 13.29 -0.67
N GLN A 203 10.74 14.13 0.12
CA GLN A 203 12.08 14.63 -0.22
C GLN A 203 13.13 13.52 -0.27
N VAL A 204 13.05 12.54 0.64
CA VAL A 204 13.96 11.38 0.63
C VAL A 204 13.62 10.41 -0.49
N LEU A 205 12.32 10.15 -0.72
CA LEU A 205 11.86 9.23 -1.78
C LEU A 205 12.30 9.66 -3.18
N ARG A 206 12.42 10.97 -3.41
CA ARG A 206 12.85 11.54 -4.71
C ARG A 206 14.37 11.50 -4.95
N LYS A 207 15.16 11.07 -3.97
CA LYS A 207 16.62 10.90 -4.11
C LYS A 207 16.94 9.49 -4.63
#